data_AF-A0A8C2QHR5-F1
#
_entry.id   AF-A0A8C2QHR5-F1
#
_cell.length_a   1.000
_cell.length_b   1.000
_cell.length_c   1.000
_cell.angle_alpha   90.00
_cell.angle_beta   90.00
_cell.angle_gamma   90.00
#
_symmetry.space_group_name_H-M   'P 1'
#
loop_
_entity.id
_entity.type
_entity.pdbx_description
1 polymer ?
#
loop_
_entity_poly.entity_id
_entity_poly.type
_entity_poly.pdbx_seq_one_letter_code
_entity_poly.pdbx_strand_id
1 'polypeptide(L)'
;MRWRDRMAVLFFPPGMMLTVAALMLFFLHMGVFASDVHNFCVTHYYDYMSFRYTVVLIFSQVISICWAAMGSLYAEMTDDKFLRCFALTILMLNGAMFFNRMSLEFLAINYREESH
;
A
#
# COMPACT_ATOMS: atom_id res chain seq x y z
N MET A 1 -35.37 6.13 -6.59
CA MET A 1 -34.08 6.17 -5.85
C MET A 1 -33.66 4.73 -5.58
N ARG A 2 -32.44 4.37 -5.99
CA ARG A 2 -32.03 3.02 -6.37
C ARG A 2 -31.45 2.32 -5.14
N TRP A 3 -31.83 1.08 -4.86
CA TRP A 3 -31.37 0.30 -3.69
C TRP A 3 -29.83 0.25 -3.52
N ARG A 4 -29.08 0.48 -4.59
CA ARG A 4 -27.63 0.61 -4.62
C ARG A 4 -27.09 1.75 -3.75
N ASP A 5 -27.84 2.85 -3.61
CA ASP A 5 -27.45 4.01 -2.82
C ASP A 5 -27.57 3.72 -1.31
N ARG A 6 -28.50 2.85 -0.90
CA ARG A 6 -28.63 2.44 0.50
C ARG A 6 -27.54 1.48 0.94
N MET A 7 -27.10 0.56 0.08
CA MET A 7 -26.00 -0.36 0.41
C MET A 7 -24.66 0.36 0.53
N ALA A 8 -24.42 1.41 -0.27
CA ALA A 8 -23.23 2.25 -0.17
C ALA A 8 -23.21 3.10 1.12
N VAL A 9 -24.38 3.45 1.67
CA VAL A 9 -24.50 4.25 2.90
C VAL A 9 -24.59 3.37 4.16
N LEU A 10 -25.04 2.11 4.06
CA LEU A 10 -25.24 1.25 5.23
C LEU A 10 -23.97 0.59 5.77
N PHE A 11 -22.90 0.44 4.98
CA PHE A 11 -21.73 -0.33 5.44
C PHE A 11 -20.53 0.52 5.87
N PHE A 12 -20.22 1.66 5.25
CA PHE A 12 -19.14 2.54 5.71
C PHE A 12 -19.35 3.98 5.19
N PRO A 13 -19.18 5.03 6.02
CA PRO A 13 -19.18 6.40 5.51
C PRO A 13 -18.11 6.55 4.41
N PRO A 14 -18.31 7.42 3.41
CA PRO A 14 -17.47 7.48 2.21
C PRO A 14 -15.98 7.64 2.50
N GLY A 15 -15.61 8.29 3.61
CA GLY A 15 -14.23 8.39 4.09
C GLY A 15 -13.61 7.07 4.55
N MET A 16 -14.39 6.17 5.16
CA MET A 16 -13.91 4.87 5.62
C MET A 16 -13.72 3.86 4.49
N MET A 17 -14.49 3.97 3.40
CA MET A 17 -14.33 3.05 2.27
C MET A 17 -12.95 3.21 1.60
N LEU A 18 -12.44 4.43 1.53
CA LEU A 18 -11.10 4.73 0.99
C LEU A 18 -9.98 4.24 1.92
N THR A 19 -10.11 4.40 3.24
CA THR A 19 -9.10 3.91 4.19
C THR A 19 -9.04 2.39 4.22
N VAL A 20 -10.19 1.71 4.14
CA VAL A 20 -10.27 0.24 4.04
C VAL A 20 -9.67 -0.24 2.71
N ALA A 21 -9.95 0.44 1.59
CA ALA A 21 -9.34 0.10 0.30
C ALA A 21 -7.81 0.26 0.33
N ALA A 22 -7.29 1.34 0.93
CA ALA A 22 -5.87 1.56 1.12
C ALA A 22 -5.23 0.50 2.04
N LEU A 23 -5.94 0.02 3.05
CA LEU A 23 -5.49 -1.07 3.92
C LEU A 23 -5.39 -2.41 3.17
N MET A 24 -6.38 -2.72 2.33
CA MET A 24 -6.36 -3.96 1.52
C MET A 24 -5.19 -3.95 0.52
N LEU A 25 -4.96 -2.82 -0.14
CA LEU A 25 -3.79 -2.65 -1.01
C LEU A 25 -2.49 -2.76 -0.23
N PHE A 26 -2.42 -2.20 0.99
CA PHE A 26 -1.26 -2.35 1.86
C PHE A 26 -0.94 -3.81 2.17
N PHE A 27 -1.94 -4.66 2.47
CA PHE A 27 -1.69 -6.09 2.69
C PHE A 27 -1.18 -6.82 1.44
N LEU A 28 -1.69 -6.47 0.25
CA LEU A 28 -1.17 -7.00 -1.01
C LEU A 28 0.30 -6.60 -1.21
N HIS A 29 0.62 -5.31 -1.00
CA HIS A 29 1.99 -4.82 -1.07
C HIS A 29 2.90 -5.49 -0.04
N MET A 30 2.40 -5.74 1.17
CA MET A 30 3.13 -6.48 2.21
C MET A 30 3.45 -7.91 1.78
N GLY A 31 2.48 -8.62 1.22
CA GLY A 31 2.66 -10.01 0.77
C GLY A 31 3.68 -10.12 -0.36
N VAL A 32 3.58 -9.25 -1.36
CA VAL A 32 4.55 -9.20 -2.46
C VAL A 32 5.94 -8.83 -1.95
N PHE A 33 6.03 -7.82 -1.08
CA PHE A 33 7.32 -7.41 -0.50
C PHE A 33 7.95 -8.52 0.34
N ALA A 34 7.18 -9.22 1.18
CA ALA A 34 7.68 -10.34 1.96
C ALA A 34 8.18 -11.48 1.07
N SER A 35 7.48 -11.77 -0.03
CA SER A 35 7.91 -12.74 -1.03
C SER A 35 9.21 -12.31 -1.72
N ASP A 36 9.32 -11.03 -2.11
CA ASP A 36 10.52 -10.48 -2.73
C ASP A 36 11.73 -10.51 -1.77
N VAL A 37 11.54 -10.14 -0.50
CA VAL A 37 12.59 -10.22 0.55
C VAL A 37 13.01 -11.66 0.80
N HIS A 38 12.06 -12.59 0.93
CA HIS A 38 12.37 -14.00 1.13
C HIS A 38 13.17 -14.54 -0.06
N ASN A 39 12.76 -14.19 -1.28
CA ASN A 39 13.42 -14.67 -2.47
C ASN A 39 14.82 -14.07 -2.67
N PHE A 40 15.02 -12.82 -2.24
CA PHE A 40 16.31 -12.13 -2.26
C PHE A 40 17.27 -12.64 -1.17
N CYS A 41 16.84 -12.73 0.09
CA CYS A 41 17.71 -13.10 1.21
C CYS A 41 17.95 -14.61 1.35
N VAL A 42 16.93 -15.44 1.09
CA VAL A 42 16.98 -16.88 1.42
C VAL A 42 17.35 -17.71 0.21
N THR A 43 16.59 -17.60 -0.89
CA THR A 43 16.76 -18.49 -2.04
C THR A 43 17.75 -17.97 -3.09
N HIS A 44 18.13 -16.68 -3.07
CA HIS A 44 19.01 -16.05 -4.07
C HIS A 44 18.55 -16.27 -5.53
N TYR A 45 17.24 -16.53 -5.73
CA TYR A 45 16.66 -16.86 -7.04
C TYR A 45 16.13 -15.59 -7.72
N TYR A 46 17.03 -14.76 -8.23
CA TYR A 46 16.72 -13.43 -8.78
C TYR A 46 15.64 -13.40 -9.89
N ASP A 47 15.43 -14.49 -10.62
CA ASP A 47 14.43 -14.57 -11.70
C ASP A 47 12.96 -14.54 -11.21
N TYR A 48 12.71 -14.84 -9.94
CA TYR A 48 11.36 -14.81 -9.34
C TYR A 48 11.01 -13.47 -8.69
N MET A 49 11.92 -12.52 -8.70
CA MET A 49 11.73 -11.21 -8.05
C MET A 49 10.79 -10.34 -8.90
N SER A 50 9.83 -9.65 -8.28
CA SER A 50 8.73 -8.95 -8.97
C SER A 50 9.12 -7.66 -9.73
N PHE A 51 10.35 -7.57 -10.24
CA PHE A 51 10.88 -6.41 -10.96
C PHE A 51 10.07 -6.06 -12.23
N ARG A 52 9.54 -7.05 -12.95
CA ARG A 52 8.71 -6.79 -14.16
C ARG A 52 7.40 -6.07 -13.84
N TYR A 53 6.90 -6.20 -12.61
CA TYR A 53 5.67 -5.55 -12.15
C TYR A 53 5.95 -4.36 -11.23
N THR A 54 7.21 -3.96 -11.06
CA THR A 54 7.60 -2.83 -10.21
C THR A 54 6.85 -1.56 -10.52
N VAL A 55 6.70 -1.20 -11.80
CA VAL A 55 5.98 0.01 -12.22
C VAL A 55 4.52 -0.04 -11.78
N VAL A 56 3.84 -1.17 -12.00
CA VAL A 56 2.43 -1.37 -11.62
C VAL A 56 2.27 -1.30 -10.11
N LEU A 57 3.18 -1.92 -9.37
CA LEU A 57 3.15 -1.96 -7.92
C LEU A 57 3.52 -0.59 -7.29
N ILE A 58 4.44 0.18 -7.87
CA ILE A 58 4.70 1.56 -7.43
C ILE A 58 3.45 2.41 -7.69
N PHE A 59 2.83 2.29 -8.86
CA PHE A 59 1.64 3.04 -9.21
C PHE A 59 0.47 2.72 -8.27
N SER A 60 0.23 1.45 -7.95
CA SER A 60 -0.82 1.06 -6.99
C SER A 60 -0.50 1.50 -5.56
N GLN A 61 0.77 1.54 -5.16
CA GLN A 61 1.18 2.04 -3.85
C GLN A 61 0.91 3.54 -3.72
N VAL A 62 1.20 4.33 -4.78
CA VAL A 62 0.88 5.77 -4.82
C VAL A 62 -0.62 6.00 -4.72
N ILE A 63 -1.43 5.22 -5.45
CA ILE A 63 -2.90 5.27 -5.34
C ILE A 63 -3.36 4.96 -3.92
N SER A 64 -2.77 3.94 -3.28
CA SER A 64 -3.06 3.57 -1.89
C SER A 64 -2.76 4.72 -0.92
N ILE A 65 -1.62 5.41 -1.09
CA ILE A 65 -1.25 6.60 -0.30
C ILE A 65 -2.27 7.73 -0.51
N CYS A 66 -2.65 8.01 -1.75
CA CYS A 66 -3.66 9.02 -2.07
C CYS A 66 -5.02 8.69 -1.43
N TRP A 67 -5.45 7.43 -1.45
CA TRP A 67 -6.69 7.00 -0.80
C TRP A 67 -6.63 7.09 0.73
N ALA A 68 -5.50 6.73 1.34
CA ALA A 68 -5.29 6.90 2.78
C ALA A 68 -5.30 8.39 3.19
N ALA A 69 -4.68 9.26 2.40
CA ALA A 69 -4.67 10.71 2.62
C ALA A 69 -6.08 11.31 2.49
N MET A 70 -6.82 10.96 1.45
CA MET A 70 -8.22 11.37 1.28
C MET A 70 -9.08 10.85 2.43
N GLY A 71 -8.89 9.59 2.85
CA GLY A 71 -9.56 9.01 4.01
C GLY A 71 -9.29 9.77 5.32
N SER A 72 -8.05 10.23 5.53
CA SER A 72 -7.68 11.08 6.67
C SER A 72 -8.37 12.44 6.62
N LEU A 73 -8.43 13.08 5.44
CA LEU A 73 -9.13 14.36 5.26
C LEU A 73 -10.63 14.22 5.50
N TYR A 74 -11.26 13.14 5.02
CA TYR A 74 -12.67 12.86 5.30
C TYR A 74 -12.93 12.64 6.79
N ALA A 75 -12.05 11.91 7.49
CA ALA A 75 -12.18 11.68 8.93
C ALA A 75 -12.08 13.00 9.73
N GLU A 76 -11.22 13.92 9.28
CA GLU A 76 -11.11 15.26 9.83
C GLU A 76 -12.36 16.11 9.59
N MET A 77 -12.96 16.05 8.40
CA MET A 77 -14.24 16.72 8.12
C MET A 77 -15.40 16.19 8.96
N THR A 78 -15.34 14.92 9.40
CA THR A 78 -16.35 14.31 10.27
C THR A 78 -16.06 14.45 11.78
N ASP A 79 -14.99 15.16 12.15
CA ASP A 79 -14.52 15.36 13.54
C ASP A 79 -14.31 14.06 14.34
N ASP A 80 -14.03 12.96 13.62
CA ASP A 80 -13.81 11.64 14.22
C ASP A 80 -12.32 11.40 14.46
N LYS A 81 -11.90 11.60 15.71
CA LYS A 81 -10.51 11.46 16.14
C LYS A 81 -9.97 10.04 15.98
N PHE A 82 -10.81 9.01 16.15
CA PHE A 82 -10.38 7.62 16.04
C PHE A 82 -10.11 7.24 14.59
N LEU A 83 -11.04 7.60 13.69
CA LEU A 83 -10.88 7.34 12.26
C LEU A 83 -9.72 8.12 11.67
N ARG A 84 -9.49 9.36 12.13
CA ARG A 84 -8.34 10.15 11.69
C ARG A 84 -7.03 9.49 12.09
N CYS A 85 -6.91 9.05 13.35
CA CYS A 85 -5.70 8.35 13.82
C CYS A 85 -5.45 7.06 13.03
N PHE A 86 -6.50 6.29 12.78
CA PHE A 86 -6.43 5.06 11.99
C PHE A 86 -5.99 5.32 10.54
N ALA A 87 -6.60 6.31 9.88
CA ALA A 87 -6.24 6.70 8.52
C ALA A 87 -4.79 7.19 8.41
N LEU A 88 -4.34 8.00 9.37
CA LEU A 88 -2.95 8.48 9.44
C LEU A 88 -1.96 7.34 9.65
N THR A 89 -2.32 6.34 10.45
CA THR A 89 -1.49 5.16 10.65
C THR A 89 -1.35 4.36 9.35
N ILE A 90 -2.46 4.15 8.62
CA ILE A 90 -2.43 3.49 7.30
C ILE A 90 -1.59 4.29 6.31
N LEU A 91 -1.69 5.62 6.33
CA LEU A 91 -0.89 6.51 5.48
C LEU A 91 0.60 6.34 5.77
N MET A 92 1.01 6.37 7.05
CA MET A 92 2.39 6.18 7.47
C MET A 92 2.92 4.80 7.10
N LEU A 93 2.11 3.75 7.29
CA LEU A 93 2.47 2.38 6.92
C LEU A 93 2.67 2.23 5.40
N ASN A 94 1.77 2.78 4.58
CA ASN A 94 1.92 2.77 3.13
C ASN A 94 3.18 3.55 2.68
N GLY A 95 3.47 4.69 3.32
CA GLY A 95 4.68 5.46 3.07
C GLY A 95 5.96 4.69 3.43
N ALA A 96 6.01 4.08 4.62
CA ALA A 96 7.14 3.28 5.05
C ALA A 96 7.39 2.08 4.11
N MET A 97 6.32 1.43 3.67
CA MET A 97 6.40 0.31 2.73
C MET A 97 6.94 0.74 1.36
N PHE A 98 6.54 1.93 0.87
CA PHE A 98 7.08 2.51 -0.35
C PHE A 98 8.61 2.67 -0.27
N PHE A 99 9.12 3.24 0.82
CA PHE A 99 10.56 3.39 1.02
C PHE A 99 11.30 2.05 1.14
N ASN A 100 10.73 1.10 1.88
CA ASN A 100 11.31 -0.25 1.99
C ASN A 100 11.43 -0.94 0.63
N ARG A 101 10.42 -0.77 -0.23
CA ARG A 101 10.43 -1.31 -1.59
C ARG A 101 11.52 -0.68 -2.45
N MET A 102 11.62 0.65 -2.46
CA MET A 102 12.69 1.36 -3.17
C MET A 102 14.09 0.97 -2.67
N SER A 103 14.26 0.78 -1.36
CA SER A 103 15.52 0.33 -0.75
C SER A 103 15.91 -1.07 -1.24
N LEU A 104 14.96 -1.99 -1.28
CA LEU A 104 15.17 -3.36 -1.76
C LEU A 104 15.51 -3.40 -3.26
N GLU A 105 14.86 -2.56 -4.08
CA GLU A 105 15.20 -2.45 -5.50
C GLU A 105 16.61 -1.89 -5.71
N PHE A 106 16.99 -0.85 -4.95
CA PHE A 106 18.34 -0.29 -4.99
C PHE A 106 19.42 -1.30 -4.56
N LEU A 107 19.16 -2.03 -3.48
CA LEU A 107 20.06 -3.06 -2.97
C LEU A 107 20.22 -4.21 -3.98
N ALA A 108 19.13 -4.61 -4.64
CA ALA A 108 19.17 -5.64 -5.67
C ALA A 108 19.90 -5.20 -6.95
N ILE A 109 19.84 -3.92 -7.33
CA ILE A 109 20.64 -3.39 -8.44
C ILE A 109 22.13 -3.41 -8.09
N ASN A 110 22.54 -2.87 -6.93
CA ASN A 110 23.94 -2.87 -6.51
C ASN A 110 24.52 -4.30 -6.44
N TYR A 111 23.75 -5.25 -5.89
CA TYR A 111 24.20 -6.63 -5.80
C TYR A 111 24.40 -7.28 -7.18
N ARG A 112 23.56 -6.96 -8.16
CA ARG A 112 23.71 -7.45 -9.54
C ARG A 112 24.93 -6.83 -10.23
N GLU A 113 25.24 -5.57 -9.93
CA GLU A 113 26.40 -4.86 -10.47
C GLU A 113 27.73 -5.35 -9.86
N GLU A 114 27.72 -5.73 -8.59
CA GLU A 114 28.90 -6.24 -7.88
C GLU A 114 29.23 -7.72 -8.20
N SER A 115 28.26 -8.47 -8.73
CA SER A 115 28.44 -9.86 -9.15
C SER A 115 28.87 -10.02 -10.62
N HIS A 116 29.06 -8.92 -11.37
CA HIS A 116 29.47 -8.87 -12.78
C HIS A 116 30.90 -8.35 -12.94
#